data_AF-A0A356LFF1-F1
#
_entry.id   AF-A0A356LFF1-F1
#
_cell.length_a   1.000
_cell.length_b   1.000
_cell.length_c   1.000
_cell.angle_alpha   90.00
_cell.angle_beta   90.00
_cell.angle_gamma   90.00
#
_symmetry.space_group_name_H-M   'P 1'
#
loop_
_entity.id
_entity.type
_entity.pdbx_description
1 polymer ?
#
loop_
_entity_poly.entity_id
_entity_poly.type
_entity_poly.pdbx_seq_one_letter_code
_entity_poly.pdbx_strand_id
1 'polypeptide(L)'
;MVPKVSIKIGDGVPKNTLHGFESATWPRFEDKPAINHKRIESLESLMESAGKLKFLESNNAWIKFWVPTILADALKESSRFRGDTMAIYLRQILYRHCYGEYIFMCFEKLELENRDHYVSHQEHTSSYEPIKDPVYWVPQLGKNIFPIRLALPNKVKQDLAKLAKRHDISLSQYIRETILSRLFGHGMVPGRPVTDVDEQESLYADQWSAEEQTVSSVSSPATDNRNHFYFDEK
;
A
#
# COMPACT_ATOMS: atom_id res chain seq x y z
N MET A 1 -47.77 13.37 37.89
CA MET A 1 -48.58 12.61 36.92
C MET A 1 -47.63 12.00 35.90
N VAL A 2 -47.44 10.69 35.93
CA VAL A 2 -46.51 9.95 35.05
C VAL A 2 -47.35 9.11 34.08
N PRO A 3 -47.08 9.14 32.76
CA PRO A 3 -47.88 8.36 31.83
C PRO A 3 -47.50 6.87 31.91
N LYS A 4 -48.51 6.01 32.06
CA LYS A 4 -48.38 4.56 31.90
C LYS A 4 -48.23 4.24 30.41
N VAL A 5 -47.08 3.68 30.03
CA VAL A 5 -46.86 3.10 28.71
C VAL A 5 -47.21 1.62 28.79
N SER A 6 -48.26 1.21 28.06
CA SER A 6 -48.66 -0.18 27.90
C SER A 6 -48.11 -0.71 26.59
N ILE A 7 -47.19 -1.67 26.65
CA ILE A 7 -46.64 -2.36 25.49
C ILE A 7 -47.46 -3.63 25.27
N LYS A 8 -48.13 -3.73 24.11
CA LYS A 8 -48.77 -4.97 23.65
C LYS A 8 -47.74 -5.76 22.84
N ILE A 9 -47.42 -6.97 23.29
CA ILE A 9 -46.64 -7.94 22.54
C ILE A 9 -47.62 -8.64 21.59
N GLY A 10 -47.41 -8.48 20.28
CA GLY A 10 -48.19 -9.14 19.24
C GLY A 10 -47.59 -10.50 18.93
N ASP A 11 -48.36 -11.55 19.17
CA ASP A 11 -48.07 -12.92 18.70
C ASP A 11 -48.29 -12.98 17.19
N GLY A 12 -47.20 -13.04 16.44
CA GLY A 12 -47.23 -13.09 14.98
C GLY A 12 -45.89 -13.56 14.43
N VAL A 13 -45.48 -14.78 14.76
CA VAL A 13 -44.34 -15.44 14.11
C VAL A 13 -44.86 -16.08 12.82
N PRO A 14 -44.51 -15.56 11.63
CA PRO A 14 -44.76 -16.28 10.40
C PRO A 14 -43.88 -17.53 10.36
N LYS A 15 -44.51 -18.70 10.23
CA LYS A 15 -43.84 -19.96 9.92
C LYS A 15 -43.27 -19.84 8.51
N ASN A 16 -42.01 -19.45 8.39
CA ASN A 16 -41.31 -19.49 7.12
C ASN A 16 -41.00 -20.94 6.77
N THR A 17 -41.72 -21.42 5.76
CA THR A 17 -41.52 -22.67 5.05
C THR A 17 -40.08 -22.73 4.53
N LEU A 18 -39.27 -23.63 5.12
CA LEU A 18 -37.94 -24.00 4.61
C LEU A 18 -38.12 -24.78 3.31
N HIS A 19 -38.23 -24.06 2.19
CA HIS A 19 -38.03 -24.65 0.87
C HIS A 19 -36.54 -24.66 0.54
N GLY A 20 -36.00 -25.87 0.35
CA GLY A 20 -34.90 -26.16 -0.56
C GLY A 20 -33.62 -25.34 -0.39
N PHE A 21 -32.83 -25.66 0.64
CA PHE A 21 -31.39 -25.41 0.56
C PHE A 21 -30.80 -26.43 -0.43
N GLU A 22 -30.93 -26.14 -1.72
CA GLU A 22 -30.10 -26.79 -2.73
C GLU A 22 -28.65 -26.49 -2.36
N SER A 23 -27.87 -27.54 -2.17
CA SER A 23 -26.44 -27.48 -1.91
C SER A 23 -25.76 -26.68 -3.02
N ALA A 24 -25.52 -25.39 -2.77
CA ALA A 24 -24.64 -24.58 -3.58
C ALA A 24 -23.24 -25.18 -3.46
N THR A 25 -22.92 -26.08 -4.38
CA THR A 25 -21.56 -26.53 -4.61
C THR A 25 -20.78 -25.30 -5.04
N TRP A 26 -19.97 -24.77 -4.13
CA TRP A 26 -18.98 -23.75 -4.45
C TRP A 26 -18.25 -24.17 -5.72
N PRO A 27 -18.12 -23.30 -6.73
CA PRO A 27 -17.33 -23.62 -7.91
C PRO A 27 -15.94 -24.02 -7.45
N ARG A 28 -15.59 -25.27 -7.71
CA ARG A 28 -14.25 -25.80 -7.47
C ARG A 28 -13.30 -24.84 -8.18
N PHE A 29 -12.31 -24.33 -7.46
CA PHE A 29 -11.23 -23.50 -8.01
C PHE A 29 -10.42 -24.36 -9.01
N GLU A 30 -10.99 -24.64 -10.17
CA GLU A 30 -10.33 -25.33 -11.26
C GLU A 30 -9.46 -24.32 -12.02
N ASP A 31 -8.17 -24.64 -12.03
CA ASP A 31 -7.15 -24.22 -13.00
C ASP A 31 -6.87 -22.72 -13.15
N LYS A 32 -6.45 -22.07 -12.04
CA LYS A 32 -5.51 -20.95 -12.21
C LYS A 32 -4.18 -21.53 -12.71
N PRO A 33 -3.61 -21.03 -13.84
CA PRO A 33 -2.33 -21.52 -14.31
C PRO A 33 -1.31 -21.36 -13.19
N ALA A 34 -0.59 -22.43 -12.87
CA ALA A 34 0.45 -22.41 -11.85
C ALA A 34 1.43 -21.29 -12.17
N ILE A 35 1.35 -20.19 -11.43
CA ILE A 35 2.33 -19.12 -11.53
C ILE A 35 3.61 -19.76 -11.00
N ASN A 36 4.53 -20.10 -11.91
CA ASN A 36 5.82 -20.66 -11.57
C ASN A 36 6.64 -19.55 -10.90
N HIS A 37 6.36 -19.30 -9.63
CA HIS A 37 7.13 -18.43 -8.78
C HIS A 37 8.45 -19.13 -8.53
N LYS A 38 9.41 -18.95 -9.44
CA LYS A 38 10.80 -19.37 -9.20
C LYS A 38 11.21 -18.71 -7.89
N ARG A 39 11.41 -19.54 -6.86
CA ARG A 39 11.82 -19.09 -5.53
C ARG A 39 13.11 -18.30 -5.71
N ILE A 40 13.17 -17.11 -5.12
CA ILE A 40 14.40 -16.33 -5.07
C ILE A 40 15.28 -17.04 -4.03
N GLU A 41 16.35 -17.69 -4.50
CA GLU A 41 17.23 -18.50 -3.66
C GLU A 41 18.36 -17.68 -3.01
N SER A 42 18.67 -16.50 -3.56
CA SER A 42 19.71 -15.62 -3.03
C SER A 42 19.44 -14.13 -3.30
N LEU A 43 20.08 -13.28 -2.49
CA LEU A 43 20.08 -11.83 -2.67
C LEU A 43 20.68 -11.42 -4.02
N GLU A 44 21.71 -12.12 -4.46
CA GLU A 44 22.35 -11.90 -5.76
C GLU A 44 21.39 -12.20 -6.92
N SER A 45 20.59 -13.27 -6.84
CA SER A 45 19.56 -13.57 -7.82
C SER A 45 18.46 -12.50 -7.85
N LEU A 46 18.12 -11.93 -6.69
CA LEU A 46 17.24 -10.77 -6.59
C LEU A 46 17.86 -9.55 -7.28
N MET A 47 19.14 -9.28 -7.05
CA MET A 47 19.88 -8.17 -7.66
C MET A 47 20.03 -8.33 -9.19
N GLU A 48 20.28 -9.53 -9.68
CA GLU A 48 20.33 -9.82 -11.12
C GLU A 48 18.95 -9.60 -11.77
N SER A 49 17.88 -9.95 -11.06
CA SER A 49 16.52 -9.61 -11.48
C SER A 49 16.26 -8.10 -11.44
N ALA A 50 16.88 -7.37 -10.50
CA ALA A 50 16.83 -5.91 -10.41
C ALA A 50 17.68 -5.22 -11.49
N GLY A 51 18.74 -5.85 -12.01
CA GLY A 51 19.47 -5.37 -13.19
C GLY A 51 18.58 -5.23 -14.45
N LYS A 52 17.38 -5.83 -14.43
CA LYS A 52 16.35 -5.68 -15.47
C LYS A 52 15.51 -4.41 -15.30
N LEU A 53 15.80 -3.55 -14.32
CA LEU A 53 15.08 -2.30 -14.07
C LEU A 53 15.42 -1.16 -15.03
N LYS A 54 16.19 -1.40 -16.11
CA LYS A 54 16.40 -0.39 -17.18
C LYS A 54 15.10 0.21 -17.71
N PHE A 55 13.98 -0.50 -17.61
CA PHE A 55 12.68 0.05 -17.99
C PHE A 55 12.27 1.27 -17.15
N LEU A 56 12.84 1.47 -15.95
CA LEU A 56 12.57 2.62 -15.07
C LEU A 56 13.01 3.95 -15.67
N GLU A 57 13.93 3.92 -16.64
CA GLU A 57 14.41 5.10 -17.37
C GLU A 57 13.38 5.59 -18.41
N SER A 58 12.52 4.69 -18.91
CA SER A 58 11.55 5.01 -19.96
C SER A 58 10.30 5.68 -19.38
N ASN A 59 10.21 7.01 -19.41
CA ASN A 59 9.02 7.75 -18.95
C ASN A 59 7.92 7.81 -20.04
N ASN A 60 7.44 6.66 -20.51
CA ASN A 60 6.58 6.52 -21.70
C ASN A 60 5.06 6.46 -21.42
N ALA A 61 4.62 6.56 -20.16
CA ALA A 61 3.22 6.57 -19.80
C ALA A 61 2.89 7.75 -18.87
N TRP A 62 1.71 8.34 -19.05
CA TRP A 62 1.21 9.42 -18.20
C TRP A 62 0.17 8.91 -17.21
N ILE A 63 0.21 9.45 -16.00
CA ILE A 63 -0.84 9.35 -15.01
C ILE A 63 -1.26 10.74 -14.54
N LYS A 64 -2.57 10.90 -14.29
CA LYS A 64 -3.16 12.12 -13.77
C LYS A 64 -3.98 11.77 -12.54
N PHE A 65 -3.75 12.48 -11.44
CA PHE A 65 -4.50 12.31 -10.21
C PHE A 65 -4.52 13.63 -9.44
N TRP A 66 -5.47 13.74 -8.53
CA TRP A 66 -5.65 14.92 -7.69
C TRP A 66 -5.13 14.62 -6.28
N VAL A 67 -4.60 15.62 -5.58
CA VAL A 67 -4.17 15.48 -4.18
C VAL A 67 -4.68 16.65 -3.32
N PRO A 68 -4.74 16.49 -1.99
CA PRO A 68 -4.95 17.60 -1.09
C PRO A 68 -3.80 18.61 -1.18
N THR A 69 -4.10 19.91 -0.99
CA THR A 69 -3.08 20.97 -1.05
C THR A 69 -1.95 20.73 -0.05
N ILE A 70 -2.28 20.32 1.18
CA ILE A 70 -1.29 20.00 2.22
C ILE A 70 -0.31 18.90 1.74
N LEU A 71 -0.81 17.90 1.02
CA LEU A 71 0.04 16.85 0.46
C LEU A 71 0.94 17.39 -0.66
N ALA A 72 0.42 18.27 -1.52
CA ALA A 72 1.22 18.91 -2.56
C ALA A 72 2.33 19.80 -1.98
N ASP A 73 2.04 20.56 -0.92
CA ASP A 73 3.02 21.39 -0.22
C ASP A 73 4.11 20.52 0.43
N ALA A 74 3.74 19.44 1.12
CA ALA A 74 4.68 18.50 1.71
C ALA A 74 5.58 17.81 0.66
N LEU A 75 5.02 17.45 -0.51
CA LEU A 75 5.78 16.91 -1.64
C LEU A 75 6.82 17.90 -2.15
N LYS A 76 6.40 19.16 -2.34
CA LYS A 76 7.27 20.24 -2.83
C LYS A 76 8.39 20.57 -1.84
N GLU A 77 8.08 20.58 -0.55
CA GLU A 77 9.06 20.80 0.51
C GLU A 77 10.05 19.63 0.60
N SER A 78 9.54 18.39 0.62
CA SER A 78 10.36 17.18 0.68
C SER A 78 11.29 17.02 -0.53
N SER A 79 10.82 17.35 -1.74
CA SER A 79 11.67 17.31 -2.92
C SER A 79 12.80 18.35 -2.85
N ARG A 80 12.51 19.56 -2.34
CA ARG A 80 13.51 20.61 -2.12
C ARG A 80 14.57 20.17 -1.12
N PHE A 81 14.19 19.55 0.00
CA PHE A 81 15.14 19.02 0.98
C PHE A 81 16.11 17.99 0.38
N ARG A 82 15.68 17.25 -0.65
CA ARG A 82 16.51 16.26 -1.36
C ARG A 82 17.29 16.83 -2.54
N GLY A 83 17.09 18.10 -2.91
CA GLY A 83 17.64 18.67 -4.14
C GLY A 83 17.02 18.09 -5.42
N ASP A 84 15.85 17.45 -5.32
CA ASP A 84 15.14 16.81 -6.42
C ASP A 84 13.96 17.69 -6.90
N THR A 85 13.54 17.47 -8.15
CA THR A 85 12.23 17.98 -8.61
C THR A 85 11.11 17.14 -7.98
N MET A 86 9.93 17.75 -7.82
CA MET A 86 8.75 17.04 -7.28
C MET A 86 8.42 15.78 -8.11
N ALA A 87 8.58 15.85 -9.45
CA ALA A 87 8.37 14.72 -10.33
C ALA A 87 9.36 13.57 -10.05
N ILE A 88 10.65 13.87 -9.91
CA ILE A 88 11.67 12.87 -9.55
C ILE A 88 11.31 12.22 -8.21
N TYR A 89 11.06 13.03 -7.19
CA TYR A 89 10.74 12.55 -5.85
C TYR A 89 9.49 11.65 -5.83
N LEU A 90 8.44 12.03 -6.54
CA LEU A 90 7.23 11.21 -6.70
C LEU A 90 7.52 9.86 -7.36
N ARG A 91 8.33 9.83 -8.44
CA ARG A 91 8.72 8.56 -9.07
C ARG A 91 9.46 7.66 -8.08
N GLN A 92 10.41 8.22 -7.33
CA GLN A 92 11.14 7.44 -6.33
C GLN A 92 10.21 6.85 -5.26
N ILE A 93 9.21 7.60 -4.77
CA ILE A 93 8.18 7.07 -3.85
C ILE A 93 7.46 5.87 -4.48
N LEU A 94 6.97 6.02 -5.72
CA LEU A 94 6.21 4.97 -6.39
C LEU A 94 7.06 3.75 -6.76
N TYR A 95 8.34 3.93 -7.07
CA TYR A 95 9.27 2.84 -7.37
C TYR A 95 9.58 2.04 -6.11
N ARG A 96 9.91 2.72 -5.01
CA ARG A 96 10.09 2.08 -3.69
C ARG A 96 8.85 1.32 -3.26
N HIS A 97 7.67 1.86 -3.54
CA HIS A 97 6.41 1.18 -3.24
C HIS A 97 6.20 -0.09 -4.07
N CYS A 98 6.47 -0.05 -5.37
CA CYS A 98 6.24 -1.21 -6.24
C CYS A 98 7.29 -2.32 -6.08
N TYR A 99 8.54 -1.94 -5.83
CA TYR A 99 9.68 -2.86 -5.90
C TYR A 99 10.44 -3.01 -4.58
N GLY A 100 10.09 -2.24 -3.55
CA GLY A 100 10.77 -2.22 -2.27
C GLY A 100 11.97 -1.25 -2.22
N GLU A 101 12.36 -0.89 -1.01
CA GLU A 101 13.47 0.04 -0.75
C GLU A 101 14.80 -0.54 -1.25
N TYR A 102 15.11 -1.80 -0.92
CA TYR A 102 16.39 -2.42 -1.24
C TYR A 102 16.67 -2.46 -2.75
N ILE A 103 15.69 -2.90 -3.53
CA ILE A 103 15.80 -2.95 -4.99
C ILE A 103 16.02 -1.54 -5.57
N PHE A 104 15.32 -0.56 -5.01
CA PHE A 104 15.47 0.82 -5.43
C PHE A 104 16.84 1.40 -5.07
N MET A 105 17.40 1.07 -3.90
CA MET A 105 18.77 1.46 -3.52
C MET A 105 19.81 0.91 -4.50
N CYS A 106 19.67 -0.35 -4.93
CA CYS A 106 20.54 -0.94 -5.95
C CYS A 106 20.45 -0.18 -7.27
N PHE A 107 19.23 0.20 -7.69
CA PHE A 107 19.02 1.00 -8.88
C PHE A 107 19.64 2.40 -8.76
N GLU A 108 19.47 3.10 -7.64
CA GLU A 108 20.09 4.43 -7.41
C GLU A 108 21.62 4.36 -7.46
N LYS A 109 22.23 3.31 -6.89
CA LYS A 109 23.68 3.11 -6.97
C LYS A 109 24.15 2.95 -8.41
N LEU A 110 23.47 2.11 -9.20
CA LEU A 110 23.78 1.92 -10.61
C LEU A 110 23.56 3.19 -11.44
N GLU A 111 22.53 3.98 -11.16
CA GLU A 111 22.33 5.27 -11.83
C GLU A 111 23.44 6.26 -11.52
N LEU A 112 23.87 6.35 -10.26
CA LEU A 112 24.97 7.24 -9.83
C LEU A 112 26.27 6.92 -10.56
N GLU A 113 26.57 5.63 -10.75
CA GLU A 113 27.73 5.16 -11.52
C GLU A 113 27.66 5.54 -13.01
N ASN A 114 26.45 5.80 -13.54
CA ASN A 114 26.22 6.14 -14.95
C ASN A 114 25.92 7.63 -15.20
N ARG A 115 25.92 8.48 -14.15
CA ARG A 115 25.29 9.81 -14.15
C ARG A 115 26.14 10.96 -14.70
N ASP A 116 26.91 10.72 -15.75
CA ASP A 116 27.66 11.82 -16.36
C ASP A 116 26.76 12.84 -17.07
N HIS A 117 25.57 12.50 -17.59
CA HIS A 117 24.78 13.42 -18.43
C HIS A 117 23.26 13.33 -18.15
N TYR A 118 22.68 14.27 -17.39
CA TYR A 118 21.23 14.47 -17.42
C TYR A 118 20.85 15.95 -17.53
N VAL A 119 20.15 16.29 -18.62
CA VAL A 119 19.67 17.64 -18.91
C VAL A 119 18.26 17.82 -18.37
N SER A 120 18.07 18.84 -17.53
CA SER A 120 16.77 19.25 -16.99
C SER A 120 15.80 19.60 -18.12
N HIS A 121 14.63 18.95 -18.17
CA HIS A 121 13.54 19.33 -19.06
C HIS A 121 12.54 20.19 -18.29
N GLN A 122 12.28 21.40 -18.79
CA GLN A 122 11.26 22.29 -18.23
C GLN A 122 9.86 21.81 -18.59
N GLU A 123 8.95 21.85 -17.61
CA GLU A 123 7.54 21.49 -17.79
C GLU A 123 6.73 22.69 -18.30
N HIS A 124 5.92 22.47 -19.34
CA HIS A 124 4.85 23.39 -19.75
C HIS A 124 3.59 23.14 -18.93
N THR A 125 3.03 24.19 -18.32
CA THR A 125 1.74 24.12 -17.63
C THR A 125 0.60 24.33 -18.63
N SER A 126 -0.40 23.45 -18.60
CA SER A 126 -1.67 23.63 -19.34
C SER A 126 -2.80 23.89 -18.35
N SER A 127 -3.67 24.87 -18.63
CA SER A 127 -4.87 25.11 -17.83
C SER A 127 -5.82 23.91 -17.93
N TYR A 128 -6.30 23.41 -16.79
CA TYR A 128 -7.19 22.25 -16.70
C TYR A 128 -8.31 22.52 -15.71
N GLU A 129 -9.52 22.06 -16.03
CA GLU A 129 -10.71 22.19 -15.21
C GLU A 129 -10.97 20.93 -14.35
N PRO A 130 -11.41 21.08 -13.08
CA PRO A 130 -11.68 19.94 -12.20
C PRO A 130 -12.82 19.02 -12.65
N ILE A 131 -12.53 17.73 -12.83
CA ILE A 131 -13.56 16.69 -12.86
C ILE A 131 -13.84 16.27 -11.42
N LYS A 132 -15.12 16.33 -11.03
CA LYS A 132 -15.61 15.94 -9.69
C LYS A 132 -15.69 14.42 -9.57
N ASP A 133 -14.56 13.79 -9.24
CA ASP A 133 -14.55 12.41 -8.73
C ASP A 133 -15.13 12.38 -7.29
N PRO A 134 -15.80 11.28 -6.89
CA PRO A 134 -16.22 11.09 -5.50
C PRO A 134 -15.01 11.25 -4.58
N VAL A 135 -15.08 12.28 -3.75
CA VAL A 135 -13.93 12.84 -3.06
C VAL A 135 -13.52 11.88 -1.94
N TYR A 136 -12.43 11.15 -2.14
CA TYR A 136 -11.65 10.59 -1.04
C TYR A 136 -11.29 11.73 -0.08
N TRP A 137 -11.96 11.78 1.07
CA TRP A 137 -11.87 12.88 2.01
C TRP A 137 -11.21 12.37 3.28
N VAL A 138 -9.98 12.81 3.51
CA VAL A 138 -9.37 12.75 4.84
C VAL A 138 -9.68 14.10 5.47
N PRO A 139 -10.61 14.18 6.44
CA PRO A 139 -11.10 15.46 6.98
C PRO A 139 -9.98 16.41 7.39
N GLN A 140 -8.88 15.87 7.89
CA GLN A 140 -7.70 16.59 8.37
C GLN A 140 -6.87 17.21 7.24
N LEU A 141 -6.91 16.65 6.02
CA LEU A 141 -6.05 17.08 4.90
C LEU A 141 -6.77 17.98 3.89
N GLY A 142 -8.09 18.06 3.97
CA GLY A 142 -8.91 18.92 3.11
C GLY A 142 -9.36 18.26 1.79
N LYS A 143 -9.78 19.08 0.83
CA LYS A 143 -10.29 18.62 -0.48
C LYS A 143 -9.15 18.33 -1.45
N ASN A 144 -9.33 17.33 -2.33
CA ASN A 144 -8.38 17.05 -3.41
C ASN A 144 -8.57 18.06 -4.55
N ILE A 145 -7.80 19.14 -4.55
CA ILE A 145 -7.93 20.23 -5.52
C ILE A 145 -6.66 20.49 -6.34
N PHE A 146 -5.54 19.85 -5.98
CA PHE A 146 -4.27 20.07 -6.67
C PHE A 146 -4.03 18.95 -7.72
N PRO A 147 -4.05 19.26 -9.03
CA PRO A 147 -3.83 18.26 -10.06
C PRO A 147 -2.33 17.95 -10.22
N ILE A 148 -1.99 16.66 -10.26
CA ILE A 148 -0.65 16.16 -10.58
C ILE A 148 -0.71 15.37 -11.87
N ARG A 149 0.18 15.70 -12.80
CA ARG A 149 0.45 14.92 -14.02
C ARG A 149 1.87 14.39 -13.93
N LEU A 150 2.03 13.07 -13.90
CA LEU A 150 3.32 12.41 -13.72
C LEU A 150 3.62 11.48 -14.91
N ALA A 151 4.80 11.61 -15.49
CA ALA A 151 5.33 10.66 -16.46
C ALA A 151 6.05 9.52 -15.72
N LEU A 152 5.74 8.28 -16.09
CA LEU A 152 6.22 7.05 -15.48
C LEU A 152 6.47 6.00 -16.58
N PRO A 153 7.28 4.97 -16.29
CA PRO A 153 7.31 3.76 -17.08
C PRO A 153 5.95 3.07 -17.11
N ASN A 154 5.55 2.62 -18.31
CA ASN A 154 4.29 1.92 -18.52
C ASN A 154 4.16 0.70 -17.61
N LYS A 155 5.26 -0.03 -17.39
CA LYS A 155 5.29 -1.16 -16.46
C LYS A 155 4.96 -0.76 -15.01
N VAL A 156 5.54 0.33 -14.51
CA VAL A 156 5.23 0.86 -13.17
C VAL A 156 3.76 1.23 -13.06
N LYS A 157 3.22 1.93 -14.08
CA LYS A 157 1.79 2.27 -14.12
C LYS A 157 0.90 1.03 -14.09
N GLN A 158 1.24 -0.01 -14.85
CA GLN A 158 0.51 -1.28 -14.87
C GLN A 158 0.59 -2.01 -13.54
N ASP A 159 1.76 -2.04 -12.91
CA ASP A 159 1.96 -2.72 -11.63
C ASP A 159 1.22 -1.97 -10.49
N LEU A 160 1.23 -0.63 -10.48
CA LEU A 160 0.37 0.18 -9.61
C LEU A 160 -1.12 -0.09 -9.84
N ALA A 161 -1.56 -0.26 -11.10
CA ALA A 161 -2.96 -0.57 -11.41
C ALA A 161 -3.37 -1.96 -10.90
N LYS A 162 -2.48 -2.96 -10.99
CA LYS A 162 -2.72 -4.29 -10.40
C LYS A 162 -2.81 -4.21 -8.89
N LEU A 163 -1.94 -3.44 -8.24
CA LEU A 163 -1.97 -3.24 -6.79
C LEU A 163 -3.26 -2.53 -6.36
N ALA A 164 -3.67 -1.47 -7.05
CA ALA A 164 -4.93 -0.78 -6.79
C ALA A 164 -6.13 -1.74 -6.91
N LYS A 165 -6.15 -2.58 -7.95
CA LYS A 165 -7.18 -3.61 -8.16
C LYS A 165 -7.24 -4.64 -7.03
N ARG A 166 -6.11 -5.01 -6.42
CA ARG A 166 -6.08 -5.94 -5.27
C ARG A 166 -6.75 -5.36 -4.03
N HIS A 167 -6.81 -4.04 -3.92
CA HIS A 167 -7.43 -3.34 -2.80
C HIS A 167 -8.80 -2.76 -3.16
N ASP A 168 -9.35 -3.14 -4.32
CA ASP A 168 -10.65 -2.69 -4.82
C ASP A 168 -10.85 -1.15 -4.81
N ILE A 169 -9.78 -0.41 -5.13
CA ILE A 169 -9.84 1.06 -5.23
C ILE A 169 -9.28 1.56 -6.56
N SER A 170 -9.67 2.78 -6.92
CA SER A 170 -9.17 3.42 -8.13
C SER A 170 -7.65 3.63 -8.05
N LEU A 171 -6.98 3.60 -9.21
CA LEU A 171 -5.54 3.85 -9.29
C LEU A 171 -5.15 5.23 -8.71
N SER A 172 -5.96 6.26 -8.98
CA SER A 172 -5.75 7.61 -8.45
C SER A 172 -5.82 7.66 -6.92
N GLN A 173 -6.79 6.96 -6.33
CA GLN A 173 -6.92 6.84 -4.88
C GLN A 173 -5.75 6.04 -4.29
N TYR A 174 -5.39 4.91 -4.89
CA TYR A 174 -4.28 4.08 -4.44
C TYR A 174 -2.95 4.82 -4.40
N ILE A 175 -2.65 5.58 -5.45
CA ILE A 175 -1.44 6.41 -5.51
C ILE A 175 -1.46 7.48 -4.43
N ARG A 176 -2.61 8.13 -4.20
CA ARG A 176 -2.74 9.13 -3.15
C ARG A 176 -2.51 8.53 -1.77
N GLU A 177 -3.12 7.40 -1.47
CA GLU A 177 -2.91 6.65 -0.21
C GLU A 177 -1.44 6.26 -0.03
N THR A 178 -0.78 5.83 -1.09
CA THR A 178 0.66 5.47 -1.10
C THR A 178 1.55 6.67 -0.80
N ILE A 179 1.27 7.83 -1.41
CA ILE A 179 2.05 9.04 -1.16
C ILE A 179 1.80 9.55 0.27
N LEU A 180 0.53 9.52 0.72
CA LEU A 180 0.15 9.92 2.07
C LEU A 180 0.84 9.05 3.12
N SER A 181 0.81 7.73 2.97
CA SER A 181 1.46 6.82 3.91
C SER A 181 2.96 7.06 3.99
N ARG A 182 3.60 7.37 2.85
CA ARG A 182 5.04 7.62 2.81
C ARG A 182 5.45 8.95 3.46
N LEU A 183 4.65 10.00 3.31
CA LEU A 183 4.99 11.33 3.85
C LEU A 183 4.52 11.55 5.28
N PHE A 184 3.32 11.05 5.62
CA PHE A 184 2.68 11.34 6.91
C PHE A 184 2.47 10.09 7.77
N GLY A 185 2.92 8.93 7.31
CA GLY A 185 2.71 7.65 7.98
C GLY A 185 1.32 7.05 7.71
N HIS A 186 1.16 5.78 8.09
CA HIS A 186 -0.08 5.03 7.87
C HIS A 186 -1.28 5.55 8.67
N GLY A 187 -1.06 6.28 9.78
CA GLY A 187 -2.14 6.84 10.59
C GLY A 187 -2.97 7.93 9.89
N MET A 188 -2.46 8.51 8.81
CA MET A 188 -3.18 9.51 8.00
C MET A 188 -3.88 8.92 6.77
N VAL A 189 -3.74 7.61 6.55
CA VAL A 189 -4.50 6.87 5.54
C VAL A 189 -5.86 6.51 6.15
N PRO A 190 -6.98 6.78 5.47
CA PRO A 190 -8.29 6.40 5.98
C PRO A 190 -8.33 4.88 6.16
N GLY A 191 -8.89 4.46 7.29
CA GLY A 191 -9.16 3.04 7.55
C GLY A 191 -10.01 2.49 6.42
N ARG A 192 -9.56 1.38 5.83
CA ARG A 192 -10.35 0.63 4.87
C ARG A 192 -11.34 -0.25 5.63
N PRO A 193 -12.54 -0.50 5.08
CA PRO A 193 -13.37 -1.58 5.61
C PRO A 193 -12.55 -2.87 5.54
N VAL A 194 -12.37 -3.50 6.70
CA VAL A 194 -11.65 -4.77 6.82
C VAL A 194 -12.39 -5.78 5.94
N THR A 195 -11.68 -6.43 5.03
CA THR A 195 -12.27 -7.53 4.25
C THR A 195 -12.23 -8.82 5.06
N ASP A 196 -13.13 -9.76 4.79
CA ASP A 196 -13.18 -11.06 5.50
C ASP A 196 -11.83 -11.81 5.49
N VAL A 197 -10.97 -11.56 4.48
CA VAL A 197 -9.61 -12.12 4.38
C VAL A 197 -8.67 -11.49 5.40
N ASP A 198 -8.75 -10.18 5.60
CA ASP A 198 -7.95 -9.46 6.59
C ASP A 198 -8.33 -9.90 8.03
N GLU A 199 -9.61 -10.19 8.27
CA GLU A 199 -10.07 -10.76 9.55
C GLU A 199 -9.47 -12.15 9.79
N GLN A 200 -9.44 -13.00 8.76
CA GLN A 200 -8.84 -14.34 8.87
C GLN A 200 -7.33 -14.27 9.14
N GLU A 201 -6.58 -13.42 8.44
CA GLU A 201 -5.14 -13.24 8.68
C GLU A 201 -4.85 -12.69 10.09
N SER A 202 -5.68 -11.77 10.60
CA SER A 202 -5.60 -11.29 11.98
C SER A 202 -5.82 -12.43 12.99
N LEU A 203 -6.83 -13.27 12.78
CA LEU A 203 -7.11 -14.42 13.64
C LEU A 203 -5.96 -15.43 13.67
N TYR A 204 -5.31 -15.66 12.52
CA TYR A 204 -4.12 -16.52 12.45
C TYR A 204 -2.91 -15.90 13.16
N ALA A 205 -2.69 -14.58 13.03
CA ALA A 205 -1.61 -13.89 13.74
C ALA A 205 -1.83 -13.86 15.27
N ASP A 206 -3.09 -13.71 15.71
CA ASP A 206 -3.45 -13.78 17.13
C ASP A 206 -3.26 -15.20 17.70
N GLN A 207 -3.61 -16.23 16.92
CA GLN A 207 -3.36 -17.64 17.29
C GLN A 207 -1.86 -17.93 17.40
N TRP A 208 -1.06 -17.47 16.45
CA TRP A 208 0.40 -17.59 16.50
C TRP A 208 1.00 -16.95 17.75
N SER A 209 0.52 -15.75 18.10
CA SER A 209 0.99 -15.00 19.27
C SER A 209 0.58 -15.65 20.60
N ALA A 210 -0.54 -16.37 20.63
CA ALA A 210 -1.01 -17.11 21.80
C ALA A 210 -0.21 -18.40 22.05
N GLU A 211 0.23 -19.07 20.99
CA GLU A 211 1.02 -20.30 21.09
C GLU A 211 2.41 -20.05 21.71
N GLU A 212 3.08 -18.93 21.39
CA GLU A 212 4.38 -18.58 22.00
C GLU A 212 4.31 -18.32 23.52
N GLN A 213 3.18 -17.83 24.03
CA GLN A 213 3.04 -17.54 25.47
C GLN A 213 2.84 -18.81 26.32
N THR A 214 2.35 -19.90 25.75
CA THR A 214 2.12 -21.15 26.50
C THR A 214 3.40 -21.95 26.77
N VAL A 215 4.45 -21.76 25.97
CA VAL A 215 5.72 -22.50 26.10
C VAL A 215 6.66 -21.91 27.17
N SER A 216 6.45 -20.65 27.59
CA SER A 216 7.33 -19.95 28.56
C SER A 216 7.06 -20.25 30.04
N SER A 217 6.16 -21.19 30.37
CA SER A 217 5.86 -21.54 31.78
C SER A 217 6.69 -22.70 32.35
N VAL A 218 7.68 -23.23 31.61
CA VAL A 218 8.64 -24.18 32.17
C VAL A 218 9.69 -23.41 32.98
N SER A 219 9.48 -23.36 34.29
CA SER A 219 10.36 -22.80 35.31
C SER A 219 11.83 -23.19 35.07
N SER A 220 12.63 -22.24 34.59
CA SER A 220 14.09 -22.39 34.56
C SER A 220 14.71 -21.75 35.81
N PRO A 221 15.66 -22.43 36.46
CA PRO A 221 16.25 -22.01 37.73
C PRO A 221 17.13 -20.77 37.55
N ALA A 222 17.13 -19.92 38.58
CA ALA A 222 17.86 -18.66 38.62
C ALA A 222 19.36 -18.83 38.31
N THR A 223 19.79 -18.35 37.14
CA THR A 223 21.19 -18.05 36.87
C THR A 223 21.32 -16.61 36.41
N ASP A 224 21.92 -15.80 37.29
CA ASP A 224 22.42 -14.46 37.06
C ASP A 224 23.44 -14.49 35.92
N ASN A 225 23.17 -13.78 34.82
CA ASN A 225 24.14 -13.60 33.75
C ASN A 225 23.97 -12.22 33.12
N ARG A 226 24.66 -11.24 33.72
CA ARG A 226 25.00 -9.96 33.09
C ARG A 226 25.97 -10.21 31.93
N ASN A 227 25.46 -10.44 30.74
CA ASN A 227 26.26 -10.31 29.52
C ASN A 227 25.82 -9.07 28.73
N HIS A 228 26.70 -8.06 28.78
CA HIS A 228 26.73 -6.93 27.88
C HIS A 228 26.84 -7.41 26.43
N PHE A 229 25.83 -7.10 25.61
CA PHE A 229 25.97 -7.18 24.16
C PHE A 229 26.78 -5.98 23.66
N TYR A 230 28.02 -6.21 23.29
CA TYR A 230 28.75 -5.35 22.36
C TYR A 230 28.66 -5.99 20.97
N PHE A 231 28.17 -5.23 19.98
CA PHE A 231 28.42 -5.54 18.58
C PHE A 231 29.83 -5.07 18.27
N ASP A 232 30.73 -6.02 18.04
CA ASP A 232 32.04 -5.74 17.46
C ASP A 232 31.85 -5.37 15.98
N GLU A 233 32.09 -4.11 15.65
CA GLU A 233 32.28 -3.67 14.27
C GLU A 233 33.70 -4.09 13.83
N LYS A 234 33.79 -4.77 12.69
CA LYS A 234 35.04 -5.04 11.98
C LYS A 234 35.17 -4.15 10.76
#